data_AF-A0A8P4K454-F1
#
_entry.id   AF-A0A8P4K454-F1
#
_cell.length_a   1.000
_cell.length_b   1.000
_cell.length_c   1.000
_cell.angle_alpha   90.00
_cell.angle_beta   90.00
_cell.angle_gamma   90.00
#
_symmetry.space_group_name_H-M   'P 1'
#
loop_
_entity.id
_entity.type
_entity.pdbx_description
1 polymer ?
#
loop_
_entity_poly.entity_id
_entity_poly.type
_entity_poly.pdbx_seq_one_letter_code
_entity_poly.pdbx_strand_id
1 'polypeptide(L)'
;MPAAVIMEENFDKLLEQCEAQELEAPGGIATPQVYAQLLSLYLLHNDMNNARYLWKRAPQAIKSANPELTAIWAVGQRIWQRDFPGIYTAIAAYQWSENILPVMEALRGRDFTIMDVQRTGSMVRPPSPMDSLEKQLSCPICLDMFTKPVVILPCQHNLCRSCASDLYDSRNPYRFSGGVFRCPTCRFEVVLDRHGVHGLQRNLLVENIIDLYKQQQEGSGSGSTDTTLKPKESKEPMCQEHEDEKINIYCVTCQVPTCSMCKVFGQHKDCEVAPLASVYQAQKGELSNAIDTLVASNGRLQALLNQMEDACRAVQENAQRAKQGLAERFDLLYAVLEERKTLLLEQIGKEQDEKVAALRALVQRYGERLQASSELTDTAVRALEQGGAAEFLLASKGLITQTKDAAKCSLGEERPEPGFEKMDHFTLSTEHVEAVLAKMDFGVVDDEEFEDAEEEEEEEEEEEEEEEE
;
A
#
# COMPACT_ATOMS: atom_id res chain seq x y z
N MET A 1 -4.06 -7.84 -22.22
CA MET A 1 -4.09 -7.52 -20.78
C MET A 1 -2.90 -8.22 -20.13
N PRO A 2 -2.01 -7.53 -19.41
CA PRO A 2 -0.81 -8.16 -18.87
C PRO A 2 -1.18 -9.21 -17.84
N ALA A 3 -0.48 -10.35 -17.83
CA ALA A 3 -0.71 -11.44 -16.87
C ALA A 3 -0.64 -10.96 -15.40
N ALA A 4 0.13 -9.89 -15.12
CA ALA A 4 0.19 -9.25 -13.82
C ALA A 4 -1.15 -8.61 -13.38
N VAL A 5 -1.85 -7.93 -14.30
CA VAL A 5 -3.17 -7.32 -14.01
C VAL A 5 -4.22 -8.41 -13.80
N ILE A 6 -4.13 -9.50 -14.56
CA ILE A 6 -5.03 -10.67 -14.41
C ILE A 6 -4.75 -11.42 -13.09
N MET A 7 -3.49 -11.48 -12.63
CA MET A 7 -3.14 -12.04 -11.32
C MET A 7 -3.58 -11.12 -10.16
N GLU A 8 -3.39 -9.81 -10.26
CA GLU A 8 -3.86 -8.85 -9.24
C GLU A 8 -5.40 -8.86 -9.09
N GLU A 9 -6.15 -8.86 -10.21
CA GLU A 9 -7.62 -8.99 -10.17
C GLU A 9 -8.10 -10.32 -9.54
N ASN A 10 -7.27 -11.38 -9.60
CA ASN A 10 -7.56 -12.65 -8.93
C ASN A 10 -7.26 -12.60 -7.43
N PHE A 11 -6.24 -11.85 -6.99
CA PHE A 11 -5.91 -11.69 -5.58
C PHE A 11 -6.91 -10.79 -4.83
N ASP A 12 -7.44 -9.75 -5.47
CA ASP A 12 -8.52 -8.91 -4.90
C ASP A 12 -9.78 -9.75 -4.62
N LYS A 13 -10.23 -10.54 -5.60
CA LYS A 13 -11.38 -11.44 -5.43
C LYS A 13 -11.13 -12.52 -4.38
N LEU A 14 -9.90 -13.03 -4.29
CA LEU A 14 -9.52 -14.01 -3.29
C LEU A 14 -9.54 -13.38 -1.88
N LEU A 15 -9.10 -12.14 -1.74
CA LEU A 15 -9.14 -11.40 -0.48
C LEU A 15 -10.58 -11.22 0.01
N GLU A 16 -11.48 -10.74 -0.85
CA GLU A 16 -12.91 -10.59 -0.52
C GLU A 16 -13.55 -11.93 -0.09
N GLN A 17 -13.20 -13.03 -0.78
CA GLN A 17 -13.67 -14.38 -0.42
C GLN A 17 -13.15 -14.82 0.94
N CYS A 18 -11.88 -14.59 1.24
CA CYS A 18 -11.30 -14.95 2.53
C CYS A 18 -11.87 -14.09 3.67
N GLU A 19 -12.19 -12.82 3.44
CA GLU A 19 -12.84 -11.94 4.42
C GLU A 19 -14.27 -12.40 4.72
N ALA A 20 -15.03 -12.78 3.69
CA ALA A 20 -16.36 -13.38 3.87
C ALA A 20 -16.29 -14.71 4.64
N GLN A 21 -15.32 -15.57 4.32
CA GLN A 21 -15.12 -16.83 5.03
C GLN A 21 -14.72 -16.64 6.51
N GLU A 22 -14.01 -15.56 6.85
CA GLU A 22 -13.72 -15.22 8.25
C GLU A 22 -14.99 -14.78 9.00
N LEU A 23 -15.82 -13.95 8.36
CA LEU A 23 -17.06 -13.44 8.92
C LEU A 23 -18.12 -14.54 9.12
N GLU A 24 -18.19 -15.48 8.19
CA GLU A 24 -19.16 -16.59 8.20
C GLU A 24 -18.67 -17.82 9.00
N ALA A 25 -17.47 -17.76 9.59
CA ALA A 25 -16.86 -18.89 10.27
C ALA A 25 -17.72 -19.38 11.46
N PRO A 26 -18.04 -20.68 11.53
CA PRO A 26 -18.85 -21.22 12.62
C PRO A 26 -18.10 -21.08 13.96
N GLY A 27 -18.69 -20.31 14.88
CA GLY A 27 -18.07 -20.00 16.17
C GLY A 27 -17.13 -18.79 16.17
N GLY A 28 -17.09 -18.01 15.08
CA GLY A 28 -16.31 -16.77 14.97
C GLY A 28 -14.80 -16.97 14.91
N ILE A 29 -14.35 -18.19 14.59
CA ILE A 29 -12.93 -18.55 14.43
C ILE A 29 -12.77 -19.23 13.08
N ALA A 30 -12.07 -18.58 12.16
CA ALA A 30 -11.79 -19.10 10.84
C ALA A 30 -10.75 -20.23 10.87
N THR A 31 -10.60 -20.95 9.76
CA THR A 31 -9.57 -22.00 9.66
C THR A 31 -8.17 -21.39 9.62
N PRO A 32 -7.13 -22.12 10.06
CA PRO A 32 -5.74 -21.65 9.97
C PRO A 32 -5.33 -21.22 8.56
N GLN A 33 -5.90 -21.86 7.54
CA GLN A 33 -5.63 -21.56 6.14
C GLN A 33 -6.24 -20.23 5.70
N VAL A 34 -7.46 -19.91 6.12
CA VAL A 34 -8.08 -18.59 5.87
C VAL A 34 -7.27 -17.48 6.53
N TYR A 35 -6.79 -17.69 7.77
CA TYR A 35 -5.90 -16.71 8.42
C TYR A 35 -4.58 -16.52 7.69
N ALA A 36 -3.97 -17.59 7.18
CA ALA A 36 -2.73 -17.52 6.40
C ALA A 36 -2.94 -16.73 5.11
N GLN A 37 -3.99 -17.05 4.35
CA GLN A 37 -4.33 -16.36 3.10
C GLN A 37 -4.67 -14.89 3.32
N LEU A 38 -5.52 -14.56 4.30
CA LEU A 38 -5.83 -13.17 4.65
C LEU A 38 -4.57 -12.39 5.02
N LEU A 39 -3.71 -12.99 5.83
CA LEU A 39 -2.50 -12.31 6.27
C LEU A 39 -1.56 -12.04 5.09
N SER A 40 -1.31 -13.05 4.25
CA SER A 40 -0.45 -12.88 3.06
C SER A 40 -1.03 -11.89 2.06
N LEU A 41 -2.35 -11.87 1.87
CA LEU A 41 -3.02 -10.95 0.95
C LEU A 41 -3.01 -9.52 1.50
N TYR A 42 -3.20 -9.30 2.79
CA TYR A 42 -3.04 -7.95 3.37
C TYR A 42 -1.60 -7.42 3.21
N LEU A 43 -0.59 -8.28 3.39
CA LEU A 43 0.79 -7.89 3.13
C LEU A 43 1.01 -7.55 1.64
N LEU A 44 0.44 -8.35 0.74
CA LEU A 44 0.49 -8.06 -0.70
C LEU A 44 -0.19 -6.74 -1.04
N HIS A 45 -1.30 -6.37 -0.41
CA HIS A 45 -1.97 -5.08 -0.68
C HIS A 45 -1.34 -3.89 0.06
N ASN A 46 -0.24 -4.09 0.78
CA ASN A 46 0.38 -3.10 1.67
C ASN A 46 -0.57 -2.60 2.78
N ASP A 47 -1.57 -3.40 3.16
CA ASP A 47 -2.50 -3.09 4.25
C ASP A 47 -1.98 -3.60 5.58
N MET A 48 -0.91 -2.95 6.05
CA MET A 48 -0.24 -3.32 7.30
C MET A 48 -1.15 -3.18 8.54
N ASN A 49 -2.18 -2.33 8.47
CA ASN A 49 -3.11 -2.15 9.58
C ASN A 49 -4.01 -3.38 9.73
N ASN A 50 -4.64 -3.82 8.64
CA ASN A 50 -5.47 -5.03 8.67
C ASN A 50 -4.63 -6.28 8.95
N ALA A 51 -3.42 -6.38 8.41
CA ALA A 51 -2.49 -7.47 8.76
C ALA A 51 -2.20 -7.54 10.28
N ARG A 52 -1.92 -6.39 10.92
CA ARG A 52 -1.68 -6.31 12.38
C ARG A 52 -2.92 -6.66 13.19
N TYR A 53 -4.09 -6.17 12.78
CA TYR A 53 -5.34 -6.46 13.48
C TYR A 53 -5.73 -7.93 13.35
N LEU A 54 -5.55 -8.52 12.17
CA LEU A 54 -5.72 -9.95 11.91
C LEU A 54 -4.79 -10.78 12.79
N TRP A 55 -3.49 -10.45 12.82
CA TRP A 55 -2.54 -11.11 13.71
C TRP A 55 -2.94 -10.97 15.18
N LYS A 56 -3.40 -9.80 15.63
CA LYS A 56 -3.83 -9.60 17.02
C LYS A 56 -5.12 -10.36 17.39
N ARG A 57 -6.04 -10.57 16.45
CA ARG A 57 -7.33 -11.26 16.67
C ARG A 57 -7.26 -12.78 16.48
N ALA A 58 -6.33 -13.28 15.67
CA ALA A 58 -6.15 -14.71 15.44
C ALA A 58 -5.86 -15.44 16.78
N PRO A 59 -6.59 -16.52 17.09
CA PRO A 59 -6.42 -17.28 18.33
C PRO A 59 -4.98 -17.80 18.50
N GLN A 60 -4.46 -17.73 19.73
CA GLN A 60 -3.09 -18.17 20.02
C GLN A 60 -2.87 -19.65 19.67
N ALA A 61 -3.89 -20.49 19.85
CA ALA A 61 -3.85 -21.91 19.49
C ALA A 61 -3.58 -22.13 17.98
N ILE A 62 -4.11 -21.25 17.12
CA ILE A 62 -3.92 -21.33 15.67
C ILE A 62 -2.50 -20.87 15.30
N LYS A 63 -2.02 -19.78 15.91
CA LYS A 63 -0.65 -19.30 15.69
C LYS A 63 0.41 -20.33 16.10
N SER A 64 0.20 -20.99 17.24
CA SER A 64 1.12 -22.04 17.71
C SER A 64 1.03 -23.32 16.90
N ALA A 65 -0.13 -23.62 16.31
CA ALA A 65 -0.35 -24.85 15.54
C ALA A 65 0.05 -24.72 14.07
N ASN A 66 0.12 -23.50 13.53
CA ASN A 66 0.46 -23.25 12.13
C ASN A 66 1.79 -22.47 12.01
N PRO A 67 2.91 -23.15 11.68
CA PRO A 67 4.20 -22.49 11.50
C PRO A 67 4.23 -21.57 10.27
N GLU A 68 3.47 -21.88 9.22
CA GLU A 68 3.37 -21.05 8.01
C GLU A 68 2.76 -19.69 8.33
N LEU A 69 1.71 -19.65 9.14
CA LEU A 69 1.10 -18.40 9.58
C LEU A 69 2.10 -17.50 10.35
N THR A 70 3.00 -18.12 11.13
CA THR A 70 4.05 -17.40 11.86
C THR A 70 5.15 -16.90 10.92
N ALA A 71 5.50 -17.69 9.90
CA ALA A 71 6.45 -17.28 8.85
C ALA A 71 5.90 -16.11 8.02
N ILE A 72 4.62 -16.12 7.64
CA ILE A 72 3.96 -14.99 6.97
C ILE A 72 4.05 -13.72 7.84
N TRP A 73 3.83 -13.85 9.14
CA TRP A 73 3.95 -12.71 10.05
C TRP A 73 5.38 -12.18 10.17
N ALA A 74 6.39 -13.06 10.13
CA ALA A 74 7.79 -12.65 10.12
C ALA A 74 8.12 -11.79 8.90
N VAL A 75 7.60 -12.15 7.71
CA VAL A 75 7.69 -11.30 6.50
C VAL A 75 7.02 -9.94 6.74
N GLY A 76 5.82 -9.93 7.32
CA GLY A 76 5.11 -8.69 7.68
C GLY A 76 5.86 -7.81 8.69
N GLN A 77 6.64 -8.39 9.59
CA GLN A 77 7.47 -7.63 10.53
C GLN A 77 8.61 -6.90 9.80
N ARG A 78 9.23 -7.52 8.79
CA ARG A 78 10.28 -6.91 7.97
C ARG A 78 9.73 -5.76 7.13
N ILE A 79 8.56 -5.97 6.50
CA ILE A 79 7.81 -4.91 5.80
C ILE A 79 7.53 -3.73 6.73
N TRP A 80 7.05 -4.01 7.95
CA TRP A 80 6.74 -2.97 8.92
C TRP A 80 7.96 -2.19 9.40
N GLN A 81 9.10 -2.87 9.57
CA GLN A 81 10.37 -2.29 9.97
C GLN A 81 11.10 -1.56 8.82
N ARG A 82 10.58 -1.65 7.59
CA ARG A 82 11.22 -1.15 6.37
C ARG A 82 12.59 -1.77 6.10
N ASP A 83 12.77 -3.00 6.56
CA ASP A 83 13.95 -3.82 6.30
C ASP A 83 13.74 -4.56 4.97
N PHE A 84 13.99 -3.86 3.85
CA PHE A 84 13.72 -4.41 2.52
C PHE A 84 14.55 -5.64 2.17
N PRO A 85 15.88 -5.69 2.39
CA PRO A 85 16.66 -6.90 2.20
C PRO A 85 16.13 -8.07 3.05
N GLY A 86 15.76 -7.79 4.31
CA GLY A 86 15.18 -8.77 5.21
C GLY A 86 13.84 -9.34 4.76
N ILE A 87 13.05 -8.64 3.93
CA ILE A 87 11.83 -9.19 3.32
C ILE A 87 12.19 -10.36 2.40
N TYR A 88 13.15 -10.17 1.49
CA TYR A 88 13.58 -11.21 0.55
C TYR A 88 14.13 -12.44 1.27
N THR A 89 14.98 -12.22 2.28
CA THR A 89 15.52 -13.28 3.13
C THR A 89 14.41 -14.02 3.87
N ALA A 90 13.44 -13.31 4.44
CA ALA A 90 12.32 -13.93 5.17
C ALA A 90 11.39 -14.74 4.24
N ILE A 91 11.17 -14.28 3.01
CA ILE A 91 10.37 -15.03 2.02
C ILE A 91 11.12 -16.30 1.58
N ALA A 92 12.45 -16.22 1.41
CA ALA A 92 13.27 -17.37 1.01
C ALA A 92 13.49 -18.39 2.15
N ALA A 93 13.41 -17.96 3.40
CA ALA A 93 13.68 -18.80 4.57
C ALA A 93 12.60 -19.87 4.87
N TYR A 94 11.45 -19.85 4.19
CA TYR A 94 10.34 -20.76 4.46
C TYR A 94 9.81 -21.42 3.17
N GLN A 95 9.34 -22.68 3.29
CA GLN A 95 8.69 -23.41 2.19
C GLN A 95 7.18 -23.20 2.23
N TRP A 96 6.65 -22.43 1.28
CA TRP A 96 5.24 -22.04 1.22
C TRP A 96 4.35 -23.13 0.64
N SER A 97 3.13 -23.27 1.15
CA SER A 97 2.10 -24.12 0.58
C SER A 97 1.62 -23.60 -0.78
N GLU A 98 1.00 -24.47 -1.58
CA GLU A 98 0.48 -24.15 -2.92
C GLU A 98 -0.48 -22.94 -2.94
N ASN A 99 -1.12 -22.63 -1.81
CA ASN A 99 -2.07 -21.51 -1.70
C ASN A 99 -1.42 -20.18 -1.33
N ILE A 100 -0.21 -20.20 -0.76
CA ILE A 100 0.51 -19.02 -0.27
C ILE A 100 1.69 -18.66 -1.19
N LEU A 101 2.29 -19.67 -1.84
CA LEU A 101 3.41 -19.50 -2.75
C LEU A 101 3.16 -18.42 -3.83
N PRO A 102 2.01 -18.39 -4.54
CA PRO A 102 1.77 -17.36 -5.56
C PRO A 102 1.72 -15.94 -4.98
N VAL A 103 1.22 -15.79 -3.75
CA VAL A 103 1.13 -14.50 -3.06
C VAL A 103 2.52 -14.03 -2.63
N MET A 104 3.37 -14.95 -2.17
CA MET A 104 4.75 -14.65 -1.75
C MET A 104 5.69 -14.35 -2.91
N GLU A 105 5.51 -15.02 -4.05
CA GLU A 105 6.23 -14.69 -5.29
C GLU A 105 5.81 -13.32 -5.82
N ALA A 106 4.51 -13.00 -5.79
CA ALA A 106 4.02 -11.67 -6.12
C ALA A 106 4.56 -10.60 -5.15
N LEU A 107 4.68 -10.92 -3.86
CA LEU A 107 5.29 -10.04 -2.86
C LEU A 107 6.77 -9.78 -3.14
N ARG A 108 7.51 -10.83 -3.56
CA ARG A 108 8.93 -10.75 -3.91
C ARG A 108 9.17 -9.96 -5.20
N GLY A 109 8.26 -10.05 -6.17
CA GLY A 109 8.34 -9.30 -7.42
C GLY A 109 7.91 -7.83 -7.32
N ARG A 110 7.46 -7.36 -6.14
CA ARG A 110 7.08 -5.96 -5.94
C ARG A 110 8.29 -5.11 -5.60
N ASP A 111 8.45 -4.05 -6.38
CA ASP A 111 9.41 -3.00 -6.05
C ASP A 111 8.86 -2.15 -4.90
N PHE A 112 9.29 -2.48 -3.68
CA PHE A 112 8.93 -1.78 -2.45
C PHE A 112 9.42 -0.32 -2.43
N THR A 113 10.27 0.09 -3.37
CA THR A 113 10.80 1.46 -3.46
C THR A 113 9.89 2.41 -4.27
N ILE A 114 9.03 1.90 -5.16
CA ILE A 114 8.31 2.72 -6.16
C ILE A 114 6.82 2.97 -5.84
N MET A 115 6.14 2.15 -5.02
CA MET A 115 4.65 2.22 -4.88
C MET A 115 4.08 2.95 -3.66
N ASP A 116 4.89 3.46 -2.72
CA ASP A 116 4.38 4.17 -1.52
C ASP A 116 3.85 5.61 -1.81
N VAL A 117 3.83 6.05 -3.08
CA VAL A 117 3.40 7.41 -3.47
C VAL A 117 1.95 7.49 -3.97
N GLN A 118 1.31 6.38 -4.38
CA GLN A 118 0.07 6.48 -5.18
C GLN A 118 -1.22 5.92 -4.55
N ARG A 119 -1.23 5.34 -3.35
CA ARG A 119 -2.49 4.81 -2.76
C ARG A 119 -2.82 5.23 -1.32
N THR A 120 -1.97 6.01 -0.66
CA THR A 120 -2.36 6.77 0.54
C THR A 120 -2.27 8.25 0.25
N GLY A 121 -3.40 8.87 -0.08
CA GLY A 121 -3.56 10.31 -0.14
C GLY A 121 -3.42 10.93 1.25
N SER A 122 -2.20 10.97 1.76
CA SER A 122 -1.74 11.89 2.81
C SER A 122 -0.23 11.77 2.83
N MET A 123 0.46 12.84 2.43
CA MET A 123 1.86 13.02 2.79
C MET A 123 1.95 12.84 4.31
N VAL A 124 2.52 11.73 4.78
CA VAL A 124 2.96 11.63 6.16
C VAL A 124 4.19 12.52 6.27
N ARG A 125 3.93 13.81 6.43
CA ARG A 125 4.87 14.74 7.04
C ARG A 125 5.36 14.05 8.32
N PRO A 126 6.67 13.99 8.60
CA PRO A 126 7.15 13.46 9.87
C PRO A 126 6.36 14.18 10.97
N PRO A 127 5.67 13.44 11.88
CA PRO A 127 4.82 14.07 12.87
C PRO A 127 5.69 15.08 13.60
N SER A 128 5.25 16.33 13.61
CA SER A 128 5.89 17.30 14.48
C SER A 128 5.85 16.74 15.90
N PRO A 129 6.80 17.09 16.79
CA PRO A 129 6.76 16.65 18.19
C PRO A 129 5.39 16.89 18.84
N MET A 130 4.63 17.88 18.33
CA MET A 130 3.27 18.22 18.73
C MET A 130 2.19 17.23 18.23
N ASP A 131 2.35 16.63 17.04
CA ASP A 131 1.41 15.63 16.48
C ASP A 131 1.57 14.26 17.17
N SER A 132 2.81 13.91 17.54
CA SER A 132 3.10 12.71 18.34
C SER A 132 2.52 12.83 19.76
N LEU A 133 2.55 14.04 20.34
CA LEU A 133 1.97 14.30 21.66
C LEU A 133 0.44 14.29 21.63
N GLU A 134 -0.20 14.78 20.56
CA GLU A 134 -1.66 14.72 20.40
C GLU A 134 -2.18 13.28 20.37
N LYS A 135 -1.48 12.40 19.65
CA LYS A 135 -1.80 10.96 19.62
C LYS A 135 -1.62 10.27 20.97
N GLN A 136 -0.71 10.74 21.82
CA GLN A 136 -0.52 10.23 23.18
C GLN A 136 -1.58 10.76 24.17
N LEU A 137 -2.27 11.85 23.81
CA LEU A 137 -3.31 12.50 24.62
C LEU A 137 -4.74 12.22 24.12
N SER A 138 -4.91 11.22 23.25
CA SER A 138 -6.22 10.82 22.72
C SER A 138 -6.83 9.64 23.47
N CYS A 139 -8.16 9.64 23.55
CA CYS A 139 -8.90 8.56 24.17
C CYS A 139 -9.12 7.41 23.19
N PRO A 140 -8.82 6.15 23.55
CA PRO A 140 -8.98 4.99 22.67
C PRO A 140 -10.45 4.61 22.38
N ILE A 141 -11.42 5.38 22.90
CA ILE A 141 -12.86 5.15 22.68
C ILE A 141 -13.46 6.22 21.79
N CYS A 142 -13.38 7.50 22.17
CA CYS A 142 -13.91 8.58 21.33
C CYS A 142 -12.93 9.01 20.24
N LEU A 143 -11.68 8.55 20.27
CA LEU A 143 -10.61 8.90 19.33
C LEU A 143 -10.20 10.38 19.31
N ASP A 144 -10.92 11.23 20.05
CA ASP A 144 -10.56 12.62 20.34
C ASP A 144 -9.58 12.76 21.52
N MET A 145 -8.97 13.94 21.68
CA MET A 145 -8.23 14.32 22.90
C MET A 145 -9.07 14.06 24.16
N PHE A 146 -8.44 13.61 25.25
CA PHE A 146 -9.18 13.27 26.46
C PHE A 146 -10.06 14.43 26.98
N THR A 147 -11.36 14.16 27.12
CA THR A 147 -12.33 15.06 27.73
C THR A 147 -12.30 14.93 29.24
N LYS A 148 -12.12 16.06 29.93
CA LYS A 148 -12.11 16.12 31.39
C LYS A 148 -13.49 15.77 31.95
N PRO A 149 -13.56 15.00 33.05
CA PRO A 149 -12.45 14.43 33.82
C PRO A 149 -11.86 13.15 33.19
N VAL A 150 -10.53 13.00 33.27
CA VAL A 150 -9.80 11.82 32.77
C VAL A 150 -9.64 10.81 33.90
N VAL A 151 -10.11 9.58 33.72
CA VAL A 151 -10.08 8.53 34.74
C VAL A 151 -8.96 7.52 34.49
N ILE A 152 -8.33 7.07 35.58
CA ILE A 152 -7.27 6.04 35.59
C ILE A 152 -7.90 4.69 35.92
N LEU A 153 -7.72 3.71 35.03
CA LEU A 153 -8.12 2.33 35.28
C LEU A 153 -7.07 1.61 36.17
N PRO A 154 -7.43 0.53 36.88
CA PRO A 154 -6.47 -0.27 37.65
C PRO A 154 -5.27 -0.82 36.85
N CYS A 155 -5.43 -0.94 35.53
CA CYS A 155 -4.37 -1.30 34.58
C CYS A 155 -3.52 -0.11 34.10
N GLN A 156 -3.63 1.05 34.75
CA GLN A 156 -2.92 2.30 34.46
C GLN A 156 -3.22 2.96 33.10
N HIS A 157 -4.23 2.49 32.37
CA HIS A 157 -4.71 3.14 31.15
C HIS A 157 -5.74 4.23 31.47
N ASN A 158 -5.77 5.27 30.64
CA ASN A 158 -6.62 6.44 30.82
C ASN A 158 -7.81 6.42 29.86
N LEU A 159 -8.98 6.89 30.32
CA LEU A 159 -10.19 7.08 29.52
C LEU A 159 -10.87 8.40 29.89
N CYS A 160 -11.66 8.97 28.98
CA CYS A 160 -12.65 9.98 29.35
C CYS A 160 -13.66 9.36 30.31
N ARG A 161 -14.10 10.09 31.33
CA ARG A 161 -15.14 9.57 32.25
C ARG A 161 -16.43 9.20 31.52
N SER A 162 -16.84 9.97 30.53
CA SER A 162 -18.00 9.65 29.68
C SER A 162 -17.82 8.30 28.99
N CYS A 163 -16.69 8.11 28.31
CA CYS A 163 -16.37 6.85 27.63
C CYS A 163 -16.31 5.65 28.58
N ALA A 164 -15.76 5.83 29.79
CA ALA A 164 -15.76 4.79 30.81
C ALA A 164 -17.18 4.48 31.32
N SER A 165 -18.03 5.50 31.49
CA SER A 165 -19.45 5.35 31.84
C SER A 165 -20.24 4.60 30.77
N ASP A 166 -20.03 4.93 29.50
CA ASP A 166 -20.71 4.25 28.38
C ASP A 166 -20.32 2.77 28.28
N LEU A 167 -19.04 2.46 28.49
CA LEU A 167 -18.54 1.08 28.55
C LEU A 167 -19.11 0.30 29.74
N TYR A 168 -19.33 0.99 30.86
CA TYR A 168 -19.92 0.39 32.05
C TYR A 168 -21.43 0.15 31.88
N ASP A 169 -22.17 1.15 31.40
CA ASP A 169 -23.63 1.08 31.22
C ASP A 169 -24.05 0.12 30.10
N SER A 170 -23.28 0.04 29.01
CA SER A 170 -23.55 -0.90 27.90
C SER A 170 -23.38 -2.37 28.30
N ARG A 171 -22.51 -2.66 29.26
CA ARG A 171 -22.21 -4.05 29.69
C ARG A 171 -23.02 -4.47 30.91
N ASN A 172 -23.50 -3.54 31.72
CA ASN A 172 -24.22 -3.80 32.95
C ASN A 172 -25.59 -3.08 33.02
N PRO A 173 -26.64 -3.65 32.40
CA PRO A 173 -27.99 -3.06 32.40
C PRO A 173 -28.66 -3.00 33.79
N TYR A 174 -28.19 -3.80 34.76
CA TYR A 174 -28.77 -3.90 36.11
C TYR A 174 -27.80 -3.32 37.16
N ARG A 175 -28.12 -2.12 37.67
CA ARG A 175 -27.21 -1.25 38.46
C ARG A 175 -27.02 -1.60 39.95
N PHE A 176 -27.47 -2.76 40.43
CA PHE A 176 -27.65 -2.98 41.88
C PHE A 176 -26.49 -3.69 42.61
N SER A 177 -25.45 -4.12 41.90
CA SER A 177 -24.21 -4.63 42.50
C SER A 177 -23.06 -4.38 41.53
N GLY A 178 -21.88 -4.02 42.04
CA GLY A 178 -20.73 -3.51 41.26
C GLY A 178 -20.49 -4.23 39.93
N GLY A 179 -20.11 -3.46 38.91
CA GLY A 179 -19.97 -3.95 37.54
C GLY A 179 -18.55 -4.15 37.07
N VAL A 180 -18.43 -4.92 36.01
CA VAL A 180 -17.14 -5.25 35.38
C VAL A 180 -17.14 -4.82 33.93
N PHE A 181 -16.03 -4.24 33.48
CA PHE A 181 -15.79 -4.00 32.06
C PHE A 181 -14.31 -4.22 31.74
N ARG A 182 -13.99 -4.48 30.47
CA ARG A 182 -12.61 -4.71 30.05
C ARG A 182 -12.00 -3.43 29.50
N CYS A 183 -10.75 -3.15 29.88
CA CYS A 183 -9.99 -2.03 29.34
C CYS A 183 -9.89 -2.15 27.81
N PRO A 184 -10.25 -1.11 27.04
CA PRO A 184 -10.14 -1.14 25.58
C PRO A 184 -8.70 -1.33 25.07
N THR A 185 -7.72 -0.82 25.83
CA THR A 185 -6.30 -0.82 25.43
C THR A 185 -5.62 -2.16 25.69
N CYS A 186 -5.77 -2.72 26.90
CA CYS A 186 -5.05 -3.92 27.34
C CYS A 186 -5.94 -5.12 27.70
N ARG A 187 -7.28 -4.96 27.59
CA ARG A 187 -8.31 -5.97 27.93
C ARG A 187 -8.32 -6.44 29.39
N PHE A 188 -7.56 -5.80 30.27
CA PHE A 188 -7.62 -6.02 31.72
C PHE A 188 -9.05 -5.84 32.25
N GLU A 189 -9.48 -6.76 33.11
CA GLU A 189 -10.82 -6.74 33.70
C GLU A 189 -10.89 -5.76 34.86
N VAL A 190 -11.62 -4.66 34.66
CA VAL A 190 -11.82 -3.61 35.65
C VAL A 190 -13.06 -3.93 36.44
N VAL A 191 -12.88 -4.25 37.72
CA VAL A 191 -13.96 -4.46 38.68
C VAL A 191 -14.24 -3.15 39.41
N LEU A 192 -15.49 -2.70 39.37
CA LEU A 192 -15.92 -1.47 40.02
C LEU A 192 -16.81 -1.76 41.23
N ASP A 193 -16.70 -0.91 42.25
CA ASP A 193 -17.50 -0.99 43.46
C ASP A 193 -18.91 -0.38 43.26
N ARG A 194 -19.64 -0.16 44.36
CA ARG A 194 -20.96 0.49 44.36
C ARG A 194 -20.96 1.91 43.77
N HIS A 195 -19.81 2.58 43.67
CA HIS A 195 -19.68 3.91 43.10
C HIS A 195 -19.40 3.88 41.58
N GLY A 196 -19.22 2.68 40.99
CA GLY A 196 -19.05 2.50 39.55
C GLY A 196 -17.88 3.31 39.00
N VAL A 197 -18.05 3.87 37.80
CA VAL A 197 -17.05 4.71 37.13
C VAL A 197 -16.73 6.00 37.91
N HIS A 198 -17.64 6.45 38.78
CA HIS A 198 -17.40 7.63 39.61
C HIS A 198 -16.39 7.39 40.74
N GLY A 199 -16.09 6.14 41.07
CA GLY A 199 -15.05 5.76 42.04
C GLY A 199 -13.63 5.72 41.46
N LEU A 200 -13.47 5.83 40.14
CA LEU A 200 -12.15 5.83 39.50
C LEU A 200 -11.40 7.14 39.77
N GLN A 201 -10.09 7.02 40.02
CA GLN A 201 -9.23 8.17 40.30
C GLN A 201 -9.04 9.01 39.03
N ARG A 202 -8.94 10.34 39.22
CA ARG A 202 -8.65 11.27 38.11
C ARG A 202 -7.16 11.42 37.87
N ASN A 203 -6.77 11.54 36.61
CA ASN A 203 -5.40 11.84 36.22
C ASN A 203 -5.18 13.34 36.02
N LEU A 204 -4.97 14.07 37.13
CA LEU A 204 -4.77 15.53 37.08
C LEU A 204 -3.54 15.93 36.26
N LEU A 205 -2.52 15.07 36.16
CA LEU A 205 -1.33 15.34 35.34
C LEU A 205 -1.70 15.38 33.84
N VAL A 206 -2.42 14.37 33.36
CA VAL A 206 -2.90 14.34 31.96
C VAL A 206 -3.86 15.52 31.71
N GLU A 207 -4.71 15.84 32.66
CA GLU A 207 -5.59 17.01 32.56
C GLU A 207 -4.80 18.34 32.45
N ASN A 208 -3.71 18.51 33.20
CA ASN A 208 -2.87 19.72 33.15
C ASN A 208 -2.04 19.79 31.86
N ILE A 209 -1.54 18.65 31.35
CA ILE A 209 -0.81 18.59 30.07
C ILE A 209 -1.73 19.01 28.93
N ILE A 210 -2.99 18.58 28.93
CA ILE A 210 -3.99 18.97 27.93
C ILE A 210 -4.26 20.48 27.98
N ASP A 211 -4.28 21.11 29.17
CA ASP A 211 -4.46 22.56 29.28
C ASP A 211 -3.25 23.33 28.71
N LEU A 212 -2.03 22.90 29.03
CA LEU A 212 -0.81 23.52 28.49
C LEU A 212 -0.73 23.39 26.97
N TYR A 213 -1.12 22.23 26.44
CA TYR A 213 -1.16 21.97 25.00
C TYR A 213 -2.17 22.89 24.29
N LYS A 214 -3.37 23.06 24.85
CA LYS A 214 -4.40 23.98 24.31
C LYS A 214 -3.97 25.45 24.38
N GLN A 215 -3.30 25.87 25.46
CA GLN A 215 -2.77 27.24 25.59
C GLN A 215 -1.69 27.56 24.55
N GLN A 216 -0.84 26.59 24.18
CA GLN A 216 0.16 26.78 23.13
C GLN A 216 -0.45 26.88 21.73
N GLN A 217 -1.56 26.18 21.46
CA GLN A 217 -2.29 26.32 20.20
C GLN A 217 -3.02 27.67 20.09
N GLU A 218 -3.61 28.16 21.18
CA GLU A 218 -4.31 29.45 21.22
C GLU A 218 -3.36 30.67 21.23
N GLY A 219 -2.10 30.50 21.66
CA GLY A 219 -1.08 31.56 21.69
C GLY A 219 -0.37 31.85 20.36
N SER A 220 -0.65 31.08 19.31
CA SER A 220 0.07 31.14 18.02
C SER A 220 -0.67 31.93 16.93
N GLY A 221 -1.81 32.55 17.26
CA GLY A 221 -2.71 33.16 16.28
C GLY A 221 -3.25 34.54 16.69
N SER A 222 -2.38 35.50 17.04
CA SER A 222 -2.71 36.93 16.89
C SER A 222 -1.46 37.79 17.05
N GLY A 223 -1.01 38.41 15.96
CA GLY A 223 -0.12 39.56 16.02
C GLY A 223 -0.93 40.81 16.36
N SER A 224 -0.59 41.49 17.46
CA SER A 224 -0.49 42.96 17.58
C SER A 224 -0.52 43.39 19.04
N THR A 225 0.56 44.09 19.41
CA THR A 225 0.64 45.21 20.36
C THR A 225 0.25 45.03 21.82
N ASP A 226 1.23 45.39 22.64
CA ASP A 226 1.14 45.78 24.05
C ASP A 226 1.05 44.65 25.07
N THR A 227 2.22 44.18 25.48
CA THR A 227 2.43 43.88 26.90
C THR A 227 3.62 44.67 27.39
N THR A 228 3.32 45.85 27.93
CA THR A 228 4.15 46.58 28.88
C THR A 228 4.56 45.64 30.02
N LEU A 229 5.71 44.98 29.86
CA LEU A 229 6.36 44.25 30.94
C LEU A 229 6.92 45.28 31.92
N LYS A 230 6.29 45.36 33.08
CA LYS A 230 6.82 46.04 34.28
C LYS A 230 8.28 45.59 34.50
N PRO A 231 9.21 46.48 34.88
CA PRO A 231 10.59 46.09 35.15
C PRO A 231 10.60 45.05 36.28
N LYS A 232 10.99 43.81 35.95
CA LYS A 232 11.47 42.86 36.94
C LYS A 232 12.71 43.51 37.57
N GLU A 233 12.67 43.81 38.86
CA GLU A 233 13.84 44.26 39.60
C GLU A 233 14.97 43.25 39.39
N SER A 234 15.96 43.64 38.59
CA SER A 234 17.16 42.85 38.33
C SER A 234 17.99 42.85 39.61
N LYS A 235 18.09 41.68 40.27
CA LYS A 235 19.13 41.45 41.27
C LYS A 235 20.48 41.61 40.56
N GLU A 236 21.12 42.75 40.72
CA GLU A 236 22.47 43.00 40.21
C GLU A 236 23.42 41.98 40.85
N PRO A 237 24.30 41.33 40.06
CA PRO A 237 25.18 40.30 40.59
C PRO A 237 26.20 40.93 41.55
N MET A 238 26.32 40.34 42.74
CA MET A 238 27.29 40.72 43.77
C MET A 238 28.60 39.95 43.57
N CYS A 239 29.71 40.52 44.05
CA CYS A 239 31.01 39.87 43.98
C CYS A 239 31.07 38.65 44.92
N GLN A 240 31.64 37.55 44.44
CA GLN A 240 31.78 36.32 45.23
C GLN A 240 32.82 36.44 46.36
N GLU A 241 33.78 37.36 46.24
CA GLU A 241 34.80 37.60 47.29
C GLU A 241 34.42 38.75 48.23
N HIS A 242 33.53 39.64 47.78
CA HIS A 242 33.14 40.85 48.49
C HIS A 242 31.61 40.93 48.45
N GLU A 243 30.95 40.27 49.39
CA GLU A 243 29.50 40.05 49.39
C GLU A 243 28.67 41.35 49.41
N ASP A 244 29.24 42.43 49.94
CA ASP A 244 28.61 43.77 50.00
C ASP A 244 28.88 44.65 48.76
N GLU A 245 29.74 44.20 47.84
CA GLU A 245 30.15 44.97 46.66
C GLU A 245 29.49 44.47 45.38
N LYS A 246 28.91 45.42 44.64
CA LYS A 246 28.30 45.15 43.33
C LYS A 246 29.36 45.01 42.25
N ILE A 247 29.10 44.13 41.28
CA ILE A 247 29.91 44.02 40.07
C ILE A 247 29.61 45.22 39.17
N ASN A 248 30.61 46.09 38.96
CA ASN A 248 30.47 47.36 38.23
C ASN A 248 31.64 47.66 37.27
N ILE A 249 32.67 46.81 37.25
CA ILE A 249 33.89 46.99 36.45
C ILE A 249 34.13 45.73 35.62
N TYR A 250 34.72 45.86 34.43
CA TYR A 250 35.17 44.72 33.64
C TYR A 250 36.70 44.70 33.59
N CYS A 251 37.30 43.56 33.96
CA CYS A 251 38.73 43.34 33.85
C CYS A 251 39.08 42.88 32.44
N VAL A 252 39.72 43.75 31.65
CA VAL A 252 40.09 43.47 30.26
C VAL A 252 41.19 42.42 30.20
N THR A 253 42.16 42.48 31.12
CA THR A 253 43.27 41.50 31.18
C THR A 253 42.79 40.08 31.47
N CYS A 254 41.78 39.93 32.33
CA CYS A 254 41.27 38.62 32.74
C CYS A 254 39.97 38.23 32.04
N GLN A 255 39.39 39.11 31.21
CA GLN A 255 38.11 38.94 30.52
C GLN A 255 36.92 38.56 31.42
N VAL A 256 36.91 39.08 32.65
CA VAL A 256 35.87 38.78 33.65
C VAL A 256 35.30 40.05 34.29
N PRO A 257 34.00 40.07 34.61
CA PRO A 257 33.41 41.17 35.35
C PRO A 257 33.82 41.09 36.84
N THR A 258 34.16 42.24 37.44
CA THR A 258 34.73 42.36 38.79
C THR A 258 34.11 43.54 39.55
N CYS A 259 34.33 43.61 40.87
CA CYS A 259 33.98 44.78 41.70
C CYS A 259 35.17 45.70 41.98
N SER A 260 34.88 46.87 42.56
CA SER A 260 35.87 47.88 42.94
C SER A 260 36.91 47.37 43.94
N MET A 261 36.50 46.55 44.92
CA MET A 261 37.41 46.03 45.96
C MET A 261 38.42 45.03 45.41
N CYS A 262 37.99 44.16 44.47
CA CYS A 262 38.89 43.25 43.76
C CYS A 262 39.94 44.01 42.91
N LYS A 263 39.61 45.21 42.41
CA LYS A 263 40.54 46.07 41.66
C LYS A 263 41.49 46.86 42.57
N VAL A 264 41.05 47.34 43.73
CA VAL A 264 41.92 48.20 44.56
C VAL A 264 42.82 47.36 45.49
N PHE A 265 42.30 46.27 46.04
CA PHE A 265 42.99 45.47 47.06
C PHE A 265 43.08 43.97 46.75
N GLY A 266 42.30 43.49 45.79
CA GLY A 266 42.20 42.06 45.47
C GLY A 266 43.08 41.61 44.30
N GLN A 267 42.65 40.51 43.68
CA GLN A 267 43.41 39.78 42.68
C GLN A 267 43.62 40.54 41.35
N HIS A 268 42.82 41.57 41.09
CA HIS A 268 42.88 42.36 39.85
C HIS A 268 43.61 43.71 40.01
N LYS A 269 44.41 43.88 41.07
CA LYS A 269 45.13 45.13 41.38
C LYS A 269 45.98 45.67 40.22
N ASP A 270 46.72 44.79 39.55
CA ASP A 270 47.65 45.14 38.47
C ASP A 270 47.01 44.96 37.08
N CYS A 271 45.74 44.57 37.00
CA CYS A 271 45.05 44.33 35.72
C CYS A 271 44.45 45.60 35.12
N GLU A 272 44.36 45.66 33.78
CA GLU A 272 43.66 46.73 33.08
C GLU A 272 42.14 46.53 33.19
N VAL A 273 41.42 47.61 33.50
CA VAL A 273 39.97 47.58 33.70
C VAL A 273 39.27 48.67 32.89
N ALA A 274 38.03 48.38 32.49
CA ALA A 274 37.15 49.31 31.80
C ALA A 274 35.78 49.38 32.48
N PRO A 275 35.01 50.46 32.29
CA PRO A 275 33.63 50.54 32.76
C PRO A 275 32.81 49.37 32.22
N LEU A 276 32.10 48.64 33.10
CA LEU A 276 31.32 47.47 32.69
C LEU A 276 30.28 47.81 31.62
N ALA A 277 29.65 48.97 31.73
CA ALA A 277 28.64 49.43 30.77
C ALA A 277 29.21 49.63 29.35
N SER A 278 30.44 50.12 29.19
CA SER A 278 31.02 50.34 27.86
C SER A 278 31.40 49.03 27.18
N VAL A 279 31.99 48.09 27.93
CA VAL A 279 32.32 46.74 27.42
C VAL A 279 31.04 45.97 27.10
N TYR A 280 30.03 46.05 27.96
CA TYR A 280 28.72 45.45 27.72
C TYR A 280 28.10 45.93 26.40
N GLN A 281 28.05 47.26 26.16
CA GLN A 281 27.46 47.79 24.93
C GLN A 281 28.27 47.39 23.68
N ALA A 282 29.61 47.39 23.77
CA ALA A 282 30.47 46.96 22.67
C ALA A 282 30.28 45.48 22.33
N GLN A 283 30.41 44.58 23.32
CA GLN A 283 30.24 43.13 23.12
C GLN A 283 28.81 42.78 22.69
N LYS A 284 27.79 43.48 23.22
CA LYS A 284 26.40 43.31 22.78
C LYS A 284 26.22 43.71 21.31
N GLY A 285 26.85 44.79 20.87
CA GLY A 285 26.83 45.23 19.48
C GLY A 285 27.54 44.25 18.55
N GLU A 286 28.73 43.78 18.94
CA GLU A 286 29.48 42.76 18.19
C GLU A 286 28.70 41.45 18.07
N LEU A 287 28.11 40.97 19.17
CA LEU A 287 27.27 39.77 19.16
C LEU A 287 26.03 39.98 18.28
N SER A 288 25.37 41.15 18.34
CA SER A 288 24.24 41.47 17.47
C SER A 288 24.62 41.40 15.99
N ASN A 289 25.74 42.03 15.60
CA ASN A 289 26.22 42.01 14.22
C ASN A 289 26.60 40.59 13.74
N ALA A 290 27.20 39.79 14.63
CA ALA A 290 27.52 38.40 14.36
C ALA A 290 26.24 37.56 14.14
N ILE A 291 25.21 37.79 14.97
CA ILE A 291 23.89 37.17 14.82
C ILE A 291 23.27 37.57 13.49
N ASP A 292 23.28 38.86 13.12
CA ASP A 292 22.69 39.34 11.86
C ASP A 292 23.39 38.70 10.64
N THR A 293 24.72 38.56 10.70
CA THR A 293 25.49 37.88 9.66
C THR A 293 25.15 36.39 9.57
N LEU A 294 25.00 35.72 10.72
CA LEU A 294 24.60 34.31 10.78
C LEU A 294 23.18 34.10 10.24
N VAL A 295 22.23 34.96 10.61
CA VAL A 295 20.85 34.90 10.10
C VAL A 295 20.82 35.09 8.58
N ALA A 296 21.58 36.04 8.05
CA ALA A 296 21.70 36.21 6.59
C ALA A 296 22.34 34.98 5.91
N SER A 297 23.35 34.38 6.54
CA SER A 297 23.96 33.15 6.02
C SER A 297 22.99 31.96 6.03
N ASN A 298 22.24 31.78 7.11
CA ASN A 298 21.23 30.73 7.21
C ASN A 298 20.11 30.92 6.19
N GLY A 299 19.70 32.17 5.91
CA GLY A 299 18.75 32.46 4.83
C GLY A 299 19.26 32.03 3.45
N ARG A 300 20.55 32.21 3.16
CA ARG A 300 21.17 31.73 1.91
C ARG A 300 21.25 30.20 1.85
N LEU A 301 21.61 29.54 2.95
CA LEU A 301 21.65 28.08 3.02
C LEU A 301 20.26 27.47 2.83
N GLN A 302 19.23 28.04 3.44
CA GLN A 302 17.85 27.59 3.25
C GLN A 302 17.40 27.74 1.80
N ALA A 303 17.76 28.84 1.13
CA ALA A 303 17.45 29.03 -0.29
C ALA A 303 18.15 27.97 -1.17
N LEU A 304 19.40 27.62 -0.86
CA LEU A 304 20.13 26.58 -1.58
C LEU A 304 19.53 25.20 -1.35
N LEU A 305 19.14 24.86 -0.11
CA LEU A 305 18.44 23.60 0.19
C LEU A 305 17.15 23.49 -0.61
N ASN A 306 16.32 24.53 -0.61
CA ASN A 306 15.09 24.54 -1.41
C ASN A 306 15.37 24.38 -2.91
N GLN A 307 16.44 25.00 -3.43
CA GLN A 307 16.85 24.84 -4.83
C GLN A 307 17.26 23.39 -5.15
N MET A 308 17.97 22.71 -4.25
CA MET A 308 18.35 21.31 -4.42
C MET A 308 17.13 20.39 -4.37
N GLU A 309 16.20 20.62 -3.44
CA GLU A 309 14.93 19.88 -3.37
C GLU A 309 14.09 20.06 -4.65
N ASP A 310 14.04 21.28 -5.19
CA ASP A 310 13.36 21.57 -6.46
C ASP A 310 14.05 20.87 -7.64
N ALA A 311 15.38 20.83 -7.67
CA ALA A 311 16.14 20.12 -8.70
C ALA A 311 15.89 18.61 -8.64
N CYS A 312 15.94 18.00 -7.45
CA CYS A 312 15.62 16.58 -7.26
C CYS A 312 14.21 16.25 -7.76
N ARG A 313 13.22 17.07 -7.40
CA ARG A 313 11.84 16.89 -7.87
C ARG A 313 11.73 17.02 -9.39
N ALA A 314 12.41 17.99 -10.00
CA ALA A 314 12.42 18.16 -11.45
C ALA A 314 13.06 16.96 -12.16
N VAL A 315 14.15 16.40 -11.62
CA VAL A 315 14.79 15.18 -12.16
C VAL A 315 13.84 14.00 -12.09
N GLN A 316 13.17 13.78 -10.96
CA GLN A 316 12.18 12.71 -10.79
C GLN A 316 11.02 12.84 -11.78
N GLU A 317 10.45 14.03 -11.93
CA GLU A 317 9.36 14.28 -12.88
C GLU A 317 9.81 14.09 -14.33
N ASN A 318 11.02 14.53 -14.68
CA ASN A 318 11.58 14.36 -16.02
C ASN A 318 11.82 12.88 -16.32
N ALA A 319 12.39 12.13 -15.37
CA ALA A 319 12.60 10.69 -15.49
C ALA A 319 11.27 9.95 -15.65
N GLN A 320 10.26 10.31 -14.85
CA GLN A 320 8.92 9.71 -14.97
C GLN A 320 8.29 10.00 -16.34
N ARG A 321 8.41 11.23 -16.84
CA ARG A 321 7.94 11.59 -18.20
C ARG A 321 8.68 10.82 -19.29
N ALA A 322 9.99 10.62 -19.15
CA ALA A 322 10.78 9.82 -20.08
C ALA A 322 10.35 8.34 -20.05
N LYS A 323 10.20 7.74 -18.87
CA LYS A 323 9.71 6.36 -18.68
C LYS A 323 8.32 6.18 -19.30
N GLN A 324 7.40 7.09 -19.03
CA GLN A 324 6.06 7.05 -19.61
C GLN A 324 6.10 7.17 -21.14
N GLY A 325 6.89 8.12 -21.67
CA GLY A 325 7.02 8.29 -23.12
C GLY A 325 7.68 7.10 -23.82
N LEU A 326 8.53 6.33 -23.12
CA LEU A 326 9.08 5.08 -23.63
C LEU A 326 8.01 3.98 -23.65
N ALA A 327 7.30 3.79 -22.53
CA ALA A 327 6.22 2.82 -22.40
C ALA A 327 5.14 3.02 -23.47
N GLU A 328 4.67 4.26 -23.65
CA GLU A 328 3.65 4.60 -24.66
C GLU A 328 4.09 4.25 -26.10
N ARG A 329 5.38 4.36 -26.42
CA ARG A 329 5.90 3.99 -27.75
C ARG A 329 5.86 2.49 -27.96
N PHE A 330 6.21 1.70 -26.95
CA PHE A 330 6.12 0.23 -27.04
C PHE A 330 4.67 -0.24 -27.04
N ASP A 331 3.80 0.38 -26.24
CA ASP A 331 2.35 0.10 -26.25
C ASP A 331 1.74 0.33 -27.63
N LEU A 332 2.16 1.37 -28.35
CA LEU A 332 1.74 1.60 -29.73
C LEU A 332 2.21 0.48 -30.67
N LEU A 333 3.45 -0.01 -30.52
CA LEU A 333 3.94 -1.15 -31.30
C LEU A 333 3.13 -2.41 -31.03
N TYR A 334 2.84 -2.71 -29.75
CA TYR A 334 1.98 -3.82 -29.36
C TYR A 334 0.57 -3.70 -29.94
N ALA A 335 -0.02 -2.50 -29.90
CA ALA A 335 -1.36 -2.24 -30.44
C ALA A 335 -1.41 -2.52 -31.96
N VAL A 336 -0.41 -2.08 -32.72
CA VAL A 336 -0.33 -2.33 -34.17
C VAL A 336 -0.19 -3.83 -34.47
N LEU A 337 0.61 -4.56 -33.69
CA LEU A 337 0.75 -6.01 -33.86
C LEU A 337 -0.55 -6.75 -33.51
N GLU A 338 -1.22 -6.35 -32.43
CA GLU A 338 -2.48 -6.97 -32.01
C GLU A 338 -3.62 -6.68 -33.01
N GLU A 339 -3.69 -5.48 -33.59
CA GLU A 339 -4.62 -5.15 -34.67
C GLU A 339 -4.40 -6.06 -35.89
N ARG A 340 -3.15 -6.23 -36.33
CA ARG A 340 -2.82 -7.11 -37.47
C ARG A 340 -3.17 -8.57 -37.20
N LYS A 341 -2.88 -9.06 -35.99
CA LYS A 341 -3.27 -10.41 -35.57
C LYS A 341 -4.79 -10.59 -35.60
N THR A 342 -5.54 -9.61 -35.11
CA THR A 342 -7.01 -9.64 -35.10
C THR A 342 -7.57 -9.73 -36.51
N LEU A 343 -7.04 -8.94 -37.46
CA LEU A 343 -7.46 -8.99 -38.86
C LEU A 343 -7.20 -10.35 -39.51
N LEU A 344 -6.05 -10.98 -39.24
CA LEU A 344 -5.74 -12.32 -39.75
C LEU A 344 -6.69 -13.38 -39.18
N LEU A 345 -7.01 -13.31 -37.88
CA LEU A 345 -7.97 -14.21 -37.25
C LEU A 345 -9.39 -14.02 -37.81
N GLU A 346 -9.79 -12.78 -38.09
CA GLU A 346 -11.10 -12.49 -38.70
C GLU A 346 -11.21 -13.09 -40.11
N GLN A 347 -10.13 -13.06 -40.91
CA GLN A 347 -10.10 -13.70 -42.22
C GLN A 347 -10.26 -15.22 -42.13
N ILE A 348 -9.56 -15.87 -41.19
CA ILE A 348 -9.70 -17.31 -40.94
C ILE A 348 -11.14 -17.64 -40.51
N GLY A 349 -11.68 -16.87 -39.58
CA GLY A 349 -13.05 -17.06 -39.08
C GLY A 349 -14.09 -16.92 -40.19
N LYS A 350 -13.94 -15.92 -41.06
CA LYS A 350 -14.84 -15.72 -42.20
C LYS A 350 -14.83 -16.90 -43.17
N GLU A 351 -13.66 -17.39 -43.57
CA GLU A 351 -13.59 -18.55 -44.47
C GLU A 351 -14.12 -19.82 -43.79
N GLN A 352 -13.85 -20.00 -42.50
CA GLN A 352 -14.41 -21.10 -41.71
C GLN A 352 -15.95 -21.05 -41.71
N ASP A 353 -16.54 -19.90 -41.43
CA ASP A 353 -17.99 -19.71 -41.39
C ASP A 353 -18.63 -19.96 -42.76
N GLU A 354 -18.03 -19.46 -43.84
CA GLU A 354 -18.46 -19.71 -45.21
C GLU A 354 -18.43 -21.20 -45.56
N LYS A 355 -17.33 -21.90 -45.24
CA LYS A 355 -17.19 -23.35 -45.46
C LYS A 355 -18.19 -24.17 -44.66
N VAL A 356 -18.37 -23.85 -43.37
CA VAL A 356 -19.33 -24.52 -42.49
C VAL A 356 -20.77 -24.27 -42.96
N ALA A 357 -21.10 -23.03 -43.35
CA ALA A 357 -22.41 -22.70 -43.89
C ALA A 357 -22.72 -23.49 -45.16
N ALA A 358 -21.76 -23.61 -46.08
CA ALA A 358 -21.90 -24.40 -47.31
C ALA A 358 -22.16 -25.89 -47.01
N LEU A 359 -21.40 -26.49 -46.09
CA LEU A 359 -21.60 -27.89 -45.68
C LEU A 359 -22.95 -28.10 -45.00
N ARG A 360 -23.35 -27.20 -44.09
CA ARG A 360 -24.67 -27.26 -43.43
C ARG A 360 -25.81 -27.20 -44.44
N ALA A 361 -25.71 -26.31 -45.43
CA ALA A 361 -26.71 -26.20 -46.50
C ALA A 361 -26.77 -27.48 -47.34
N LEU A 362 -25.64 -28.14 -47.59
CA LEU A 362 -25.61 -29.42 -48.30
C LEU A 362 -26.23 -30.55 -47.47
N VAL A 363 -25.92 -30.63 -46.16
CA VAL A 363 -26.54 -31.59 -45.24
C VAL A 363 -28.06 -31.41 -45.17
N GLN A 364 -28.55 -30.17 -45.11
CA GLN A 364 -30.00 -29.89 -45.14
C GLN A 364 -30.65 -30.40 -46.43
N ARG A 365 -30.07 -30.10 -47.60
CA ARG A 365 -30.56 -30.59 -48.90
C ARG A 365 -30.60 -32.12 -48.96
N TYR A 366 -29.57 -32.81 -48.45
CA TYR A 366 -29.58 -34.27 -48.38
C TYR A 366 -30.62 -34.80 -47.39
N GLY A 367 -30.80 -34.14 -46.24
CA GLY A 367 -31.80 -34.49 -45.23
C GLY A 367 -33.22 -34.43 -45.79
N GLU A 368 -33.58 -33.33 -46.44
CA GLU A 368 -34.90 -33.14 -47.08
C GLU A 368 -35.18 -34.21 -48.15
N ARG A 369 -34.18 -34.52 -48.98
CA ARG A 369 -34.30 -35.57 -50.01
C ARG A 369 -34.44 -36.96 -49.40
N LEU A 370 -33.68 -37.27 -48.35
CA LEU A 370 -33.78 -38.54 -47.63
C LEU A 370 -35.16 -38.70 -47.00
N GLN A 371 -35.69 -37.64 -46.38
CA GLN A 371 -37.02 -37.64 -45.80
C GLN A 371 -38.09 -37.89 -46.86
N ALA A 372 -38.07 -37.17 -47.99
CA ALA A 372 -39.01 -37.38 -49.09
C ALA A 372 -38.93 -38.82 -49.65
N SER A 373 -37.72 -39.38 -49.75
CA SER A 373 -37.51 -40.77 -50.17
C SER A 373 -38.07 -41.78 -49.15
N SER A 374 -37.92 -41.49 -47.86
CA SER A 374 -38.47 -42.32 -46.77
C SER A 374 -40.01 -42.30 -46.80
N GLU A 375 -40.62 -41.13 -46.91
CA GLU A 375 -42.09 -40.98 -46.98
C GLU A 375 -42.69 -41.69 -48.22
N LEU A 376 -42.00 -41.61 -49.36
CA LEU A 376 -42.37 -42.34 -50.57
C LEU A 376 -42.28 -43.86 -50.36
N THR A 377 -41.23 -44.31 -49.67
CA THR A 377 -41.05 -45.73 -49.32
C THR A 377 -42.17 -46.22 -48.41
N ASP A 378 -42.48 -45.47 -47.34
CA ASP A 378 -43.58 -45.80 -46.42
C ASP A 378 -44.93 -45.85 -47.13
N THR A 379 -45.16 -44.92 -48.07
CA THR A 379 -46.38 -44.89 -48.88
C THR A 379 -46.46 -46.09 -49.81
N ALA A 380 -45.35 -46.48 -50.44
CA ALA A 380 -45.29 -47.67 -51.27
C ALA A 380 -45.52 -48.96 -50.46
N VAL A 381 -44.95 -49.07 -49.25
CA VAL A 381 -45.15 -50.21 -48.34
C VAL A 381 -46.61 -50.28 -47.89
N ARG A 382 -47.22 -49.17 -47.46
CA ARG A 382 -48.65 -49.15 -47.10
C ARG A 382 -49.55 -49.60 -48.26
N ALA A 383 -49.26 -49.16 -49.48
CA ALA A 383 -49.99 -49.59 -50.67
C ALA A 383 -49.85 -51.10 -50.97
N LEU A 384 -48.72 -51.71 -50.60
CA LEU A 384 -48.52 -53.16 -50.70
C LEU A 384 -49.31 -53.94 -49.63
N GLU A 385 -49.52 -53.35 -48.45
CA GLU A 385 -50.12 -54.04 -47.29
C GLU A 385 -51.64 -53.84 -47.14
N GLN A 386 -52.20 -52.71 -47.55
CA GLN A 386 -53.54 -52.26 -47.10
C GLN A 386 -54.60 -52.06 -48.21
N GLY A 387 -54.41 -52.59 -49.43
CA GLY A 387 -55.33 -52.36 -50.56
C GLY A 387 -55.94 -53.61 -51.18
N GLY A 388 -57.19 -53.52 -51.66
CA GLY A 388 -57.76 -54.51 -52.57
C GLY A 388 -57.06 -54.47 -53.94
N ALA A 389 -57.09 -55.58 -54.70
CA ALA A 389 -56.34 -55.70 -55.97
C ALA A 389 -56.60 -54.55 -56.96
N ALA A 390 -57.82 -54.02 -57.01
CA ALA A 390 -58.17 -52.89 -57.88
C ALA A 390 -57.54 -51.56 -57.44
N GLU A 391 -57.55 -51.27 -56.13
CA GLU A 391 -56.98 -50.04 -55.56
C GLU A 391 -55.44 -50.03 -55.68
N PHE A 392 -54.81 -51.18 -55.42
CA PHE A 392 -53.39 -51.39 -55.66
C PHE A 392 -53.01 -51.16 -57.14
N LEU A 393 -53.76 -51.72 -58.08
CA LEU A 393 -53.46 -51.56 -59.52
C LEU A 393 -53.62 -50.10 -59.99
N LEU A 394 -54.55 -49.32 -59.41
CA LEU A 394 -54.71 -47.89 -59.70
C LEU A 394 -53.51 -47.05 -59.19
N ALA A 395 -52.95 -47.36 -58.01
CA ALA A 395 -51.84 -46.61 -57.42
C ALA A 395 -50.44 -47.10 -57.87
N SER A 396 -50.29 -48.40 -58.13
CA SER A 396 -48.99 -49.08 -58.34
C SER A 396 -48.17 -48.50 -59.49
N LYS A 397 -48.78 -48.20 -60.64
CA LYS A 397 -48.04 -47.68 -61.80
C LYS A 397 -47.39 -46.34 -61.49
N GLY A 398 -48.09 -45.46 -60.77
CA GLY A 398 -47.59 -44.14 -60.35
C GLY A 398 -46.49 -44.24 -59.29
N LEU A 399 -46.70 -45.08 -58.27
CA LEU A 399 -45.70 -45.32 -57.23
C LEU A 399 -44.42 -45.95 -57.81
N ILE A 400 -44.54 -46.95 -58.70
CA ILE A 400 -43.38 -47.57 -59.36
C ILE A 400 -42.58 -46.55 -60.17
N THR A 401 -43.24 -45.62 -60.87
CA THR A 401 -42.53 -44.53 -61.58
C THR A 401 -41.83 -43.59 -60.61
N GLN A 402 -42.53 -43.12 -59.57
CA GLN A 402 -41.97 -42.19 -58.58
C GLN A 402 -40.78 -42.81 -57.82
N THR A 403 -40.89 -44.07 -57.38
CA THR A 403 -39.79 -44.76 -56.67
C THR A 403 -38.58 -44.97 -57.59
N LYS A 404 -38.80 -45.33 -58.86
CA LYS A 404 -37.70 -45.49 -59.83
C LYS A 404 -37.01 -44.16 -60.15
N ASP A 405 -37.77 -43.08 -60.25
CA ASP A 405 -37.22 -41.77 -60.55
C ASP A 405 -36.47 -41.19 -59.35
N ALA A 406 -37.01 -41.33 -58.13
CA ALA A 406 -36.32 -40.99 -56.89
C ALA A 406 -35.00 -41.78 -56.72
N ALA A 407 -35.00 -43.07 -57.04
CA ALA A 407 -33.81 -43.92 -56.99
C ALA A 407 -32.72 -43.49 -58.00
N LYS A 408 -33.11 -43.01 -59.19
CA LYS A 408 -32.16 -42.53 -60.22
C LYS A 408 -31.50 -41.20 -59.85
N CYS A 409 -32.19 -40.32 -59.13
CA CYS A 409 -31.65 -39.03 -58.70
C CYS A 409 -30.47 -39.13 -57.70
N SER A 410 -30.15 -40.33 -57.18
CA SER A 410 -29.01 -40.56 -56.28
C SER A 410 -27.63 -40.52 -56.95
N LEU A 411 -27.56 -40.56 -58.29
CA LEU A 411 -26.30 -40.77 -59.03
C LEU A 411 -25.57 -39.48 -59.48
N GLY A 412 -26.18 -38.30 -59.31
CA GLY A 412 -25.66 -37.02 -59.79
C GLY A 412 -25.38 -36.00 -58.67
N GLU A 413 -24.98 -36.47 -57.50
CA GLU A 413 -24.96 -35.63 -56.30
C GLU A 413 -23.75 -34.70 -56.24
N GLU A 414 -24.05 -33.42 -56.02
CA GLU A 414 -23.10 -32.33 -55.80
C GLU A 414 -22.37 -32.57 -54.47
N ARG A 415 -21.14 -33.08 -54.53
CA ARG A 415 -20.27 -33.29 -53.37
C ARG A 415 -19.32 -32.11 -53.21
N PRO A 416 -18.87 -31.80 -51.98
CA PRO A 416 -17.79 -30.85 -51.79
C PRO A 416 -16.55 -31.32 -52.57
N GLU A 417 -15.80 -30.36 -53.10
CA GLU A 417 -14.54 -30.67 -53.79
C GLU A 417 -13.56 -31.36 -52.82
N PRO A 418 -12.74 -32.31 -53.30
CA PRO A 418 -11.76 -32.96 -52.44
C PRO A 418 -10.81 -31.96 -51.77
N GLY A 419 -10.72 -31.98 -50.44
CA GLY A 419 -9.88 -31.05 -49.67
C GLY A 419 -10.55 -29.74 -49.29
N PHE A 420 -11.86 -29.59 -49.53
CA PHE A 420 -12.65 -28.43 -49.08
C PHE A 420 -12.50 -28.13 -47.58
N GLU A 421 -12.30 -29.16 -46.77
CA GLU A 421 -12.10 -29.09 -45.32
C GLU A 421 -10.74 -28.50 -44.90
N LYS A 422 -9.77 -28.41 -45.83
CA LYS A 422 -8.42 -27.93 -45.51
C LYS A 422 -8.39 -26.41 -45.33
N MET A 423 -7.56 -25.94 -44.41
CA MET A 423 -7.30 -24.52 -44.12
C MET A 423 -5.78 -24.22 -44.09
N ASP A 424 -4.97 -25.10 -44.68
CA ASP A 424 -3.50 -25.09 -44.56
C ASP A 424 -2.83 -23.91 -45.27
N HIS A 425 -3.55 -23.13 -46.09
CA HIS A 425 -3.02 -21.94 -46.75
C HIS A 425 -2.85 -20.76 -45.80
N PHE A 426 -3.47 -20.78 -44.61
CA PHE A 426 -3.22 -19.82 -43.56
C PHE A 426 -1.91 -20.15 -42.82
N THR A 427 -0.79 -19.83 -43.45
CA THR A 427 0.55 -19.93 -42.84
C THR A 427 1.12 -18.53 -42.63
N LEU A 428 1.66 -18.28 -41.43
CA LEU A 428 2.33 -17.04 -41.08
C LEU A 428 3.77 -17.34 -40.68
N SER A 429 4.73 -16.78 -41.41
CA SER A 429 6.15 -16.79 -41.01
C SER A 429 6.49 -15.47 -40.35
N THR A 430 6.94 -15.53 -39.10
CA THR A 430 7.34 -14.37 -38.29
C THR A 430 8.85 -14.17 -38.23
N GLU A 431 9.64 -15.13 -38.73
CA GLU A 431 11.12 -15.18 -38.61
C GLU A 431 11.81 -13.87 -39.03
N HIS A 432 11.38 -13.29 -40.15
CA HIS A 432 11.97 -12.02 -40.63
C HIS A 432 11.65 -10.85 -39.70
N VAL A 433 10.43 -10.77 -39.18
CA VAL A 433 10.00 -9.69 -38.30
C VAL A 433 10.65 -9.84 -36.92
N GLU A 434 10.75 -11.07 -36.41
CA GLU A 434 11.49 -11.39 -35.19
C GLU A 434 12.96 -11.01 -35.31
N ALA A 435 13.61 -11.35 -36.42
CA ALA A 435 15.01 -10.99 -36.67
C ALA A 435 15.21 -9.47 -36.79
N VAL A 436 14.22 -8.73 -37.29
CA VAL A 436 14.26 -7.26 -37.31
C VAL A 436 14.08 -6.70 -35.90
N LEU A 437 13.08 -7.16 -35.15
CA LEU A 437 12.82 -6.73 -33.76
C LEU A 437 14.01 -7.02 -32.83
N ALA A 438 14.67 -8.18 -33.00
CA ALA A 438 15.84 -8.56 -32.22
C ALA A 438 17.10 -7.73 -32.54
N LYS A 439 17.15 -7.07 -33.70
CA LYS A 439 18.28 -6.23 -34.14
C LYS A 439 17.96 -4.74 -34.07
N MET A 440 16.78 -4.36 -33.58
CA MET A 440 16.43 -2.97 -33.40
C MET A 440 17.22 -2.40 -32.23
N ASP A 441 18.14 -1.50 -32.54
CA ASP A 441 18.81 -0.67 -31.56
C ASP A 441 17.85 0.45 -31.13
N PHE A 442 17.41 0.41 -29.87
CA PHE A 442 16.53 1.41 -29.26
C PHE A 442 17.30 2.52 -28.53
N GLY A 443 18.64 2.50 -28.57
CA GLY A 443 19.52 3.50 -27.99
C GLY A 443 19.82 3.27 -26.50
N VAL A 444 21.12 3.04 -26.24
CA VAL A 444 21.89 3.13 -24.98
C VAL A 444 21.41 2.28 -23.80
N VAL A 445 22.02 1.10 -23.70
CA VAL A 445 22.60 0.64 -22.43
C VAL A 445 24.09 0.48 -22.75
N ASP A 446 24.90 1.46 -22.34
CA ASP A 446 26.34 1.17 -22.20
C ASP A 446 26.43 0.30 -20.96
N ASP A 447 26.63 -1.00 -21.16
CA ASP A 447 26.78 -1.98 -20.08
C ASP A 447 28.07 -1.72 -19.24
N GLU A 448 28.95 -0.82 -19.69
CA GLU A 448 30.22 -0.47 -19.01
C GLU A 448 30.03 0.35 -17.72
N GLU A 449 28.91 1.06 -17.52
CA GLU A 449 28.67 1.85 -16.27
C GLU A 449 28.10 1.00 -15.12
N PHE A 450 27.67 -0.24 -15.36
CA PHE A 450 27.12 -1.12 -14.32
C PHE A 450 28.20 -1.97 -13.63
N GLU A 451 29.33 -2.23 -14.29
CA GLU A 451 30.45 -2.98 -13.70
C GLU A 451 31.27 -2.11 -12.71
N ASP A 452 31.47 -0.81 -13.02
CA ASP A 452 32.21 0.11 -12.14
C ASP A 452 31.51 0.36 -10.78
N ALA A 453 30.18 0.24 -10.73
CA ALA A 453 29.40 0.46 -9.50
C ALA A 453 29.40 -0.74 -8.55
N GLU A 454 29.59 -1.96 -9.06
CA GLU A 454 29.73 -3.16 -8.23
C GLU A 454 31.16 -3.25 -7.64
N GLU A 455 32.18 -2.78 -8.36
CA GLU A 455 33.57 -2.74 -7.86
C GLU A 455 33.77 -1.68 -6.75
N GLU A 456 33.10 -0.52 -6.81
CA GLU A 456 33.17 0.49 -5.74
C GLU A 456 32.46 0.05 -4.43
N GLU A 457 31.38 -0.74 -4.51
CA GLU A 457 30.71 -1.29 -3.31
C GLU A 457 31.53 -2.42 -2.64
N GLU A 458 32.26 -3.24 -3.42
CA GLU A 458 33.16 -4.27 -2.87
C GLU A 458 34.40 -3.65 -2.19
N GLU A 459 34.95 -2.55 -2.71
CA GLU A 459 36.07 -1.84 -2.06
C GLU A 459 35.66 -1.14 -0.74
N GLU A 460 34.44 -0.59 -0.64
CA GLU A 460 33.93 0.00 0.61
C GLU A 460 33.64 -1.07 1.69
N GLU A 461 33.16 -2.26 1.31
CA GLU A 461 32.96 -3.38 2.25
C GLU A 461 34.30 -3.96 2.76
N GLU A 462 35.34 -4.02 1.93
CA GLU A 462 36.68 -4.46 2.36
C GLU A 462 37.37 -3.43 3.29
N GLU A 463 37.18 -2.12 3.07
CA GLU A 463 37.70 -1.08 3.98
C GLU A 463 36.99 -1.06 5.35
N GLU A 464 35.68 -1.37 5.41
CA GLU A 464 34.96 -1.50 6.69
C GLU A 464 35.35 -2.76 7.48
N GLU A 465 35.72 -3.87 6.81
CA GLU A 465 36.21 -5.08 7.49
C GLU A 465 37.65 -4.91 8.03
N GLU A 466 38.51 -4.11 7.38
CA GLU A 466 39.88 -3.84 7.88
C GLU A 466 39.92 -2.86 9.07
N GLU A 467 38.88 -2.04 9.30
CA GLU A 467 38.79 -1.17 10.49
C GLU A 467 38.25 -1.89 11.74
N GLU A 468 37.70 -3.11 11.60
CA GLU A 468 37.17 -3.91 12.72
C GLU A 468 38.12 -5.02 13.24
N GLU A 469 39.28 -5.26 12.63
CA GLU A 469 40.37 -6.13 13.14
C GLU A 469 41.49 -5.36 13.88
#